data_AF-A0A099P1C2-F1
#
_entry.id   AF-A0A099P1C2-F1
#
_cell.length_a   1.000
_cell.length_b   1.000
_cell.length_c   1.000
_cell.angle_alpha   90.00
_cell.angle_beta   90.00
_cell.angle_gamma   90.00
#
_symmetry.space_group_name_H-M   'P 1'
#
loop_
_entity.id
_entity.type
_entity.pdbx_description
1 polymer ?
#
loop_
_entity_poly.entity_id
_entity_poly.type
_entity_poly.pdbx_seq_one_letter_code
_entity_poly.pdbx_strand_id
1 'polypeptide(L)'
;MSGPRKNRGGNFKGKKDTRKYLRGKEGKTEEIKKALTHRARLRKNYFKLLEREGLDVPDKEGEKLVGVEGESCQVGDSGDATEHTNSAKSEIEIIKDKIKNKEALTFQERILLKKHRRETDKQIKMERIREKLETMRKKKMEREHKTERIQNTMTRKGQPLMGPRINNLLDKIRQDKKSQ
;
A
#
# COMPACT_ATOMS: atom_id res chain seq x y z
N MET A 1 14.74 -17.13 41.91
CA MET A 1 15.86 -16.85 40.99
C MET A 1 15.32 -16.65 39.58
N SER A 2 15.39 -15.43 39.05
CA SER A 2 14.96 -15.11 37.67
C SER A 2 16.16 -15.17 36.72
N GLY A 3 16.17 -16.14 35.80
CA GLY A 3 17.26 -16.29 34.83
C GLY A 3 17.30 -15.19 33.76
N PRO A 4 18.45 -15.00 33.08
CA PRO A 4 18.64 -13.93 32.11
C PRO A 4 17.83 -14.19 30.83
N ARG A 5 17.00 -13.21 30.46
CA ARG A 5 16.26 -13.21 29.19
C ARG A 5 17.24 -13.08 28.02
N LYS A 6 17.36 -14.13 27.22
CA LYS A 6 18.07 -14.06 25.92
C LYS A 6 17.31 -13.10 25.00
N ASN A 7 17.93 -11.97 24.68
CA ASN A 7 17.46 -11.06 23.65
C ASN A 7 17.34 -11.82 22.32
N ARG A 8 16.11 -12.12 21.90
CA ARG A 8 15.82 -12.61 20.56
C ARG A 8 16.13 -11.47 19.59
N GLY A 9 17.21 -11.63 18.83
CA GLY A 9 17.67 -10.67 17.83
C GLY A 9 16.51 -10.23 16.95
N GLY A 10 16.20 -8.94 17.01
CA GLY A 10 15.21 -8.32 16.14
C GLY A 10 15.57 -8.55 14.69
N ASN A 11 14.59 -8.96 13.89
CA ASN A 11 14.71 -9.09 12.44
C ASN A 11 15.15 -7.75 11.83
N PHE A 12 16.45 -7.60 11.58
CA PHE A 12 17.06 -6.48 10.84
C PHE A 12 16.78 -6.61 9.34
N LYS A 13 15.53 -6.90 8.96
CA LYS A 13 15.09 -7.02 7.57
C LYS A 13 14.74 -5.63 7.06
N GLY A 14 15.74 -4.88 6.59
CA GLY A 14 15.48 -3.67 5.82
C GLY A 14 16.57 -2.61 5.79
N LYS A 15 17.59 -2.65 6.64
CA LYS A 15 18.72 -1.72 6.46
C LYS A 15 19.61 -2.24 5.33
N LYS A 16 19.71 -1.46 4.26
CA LYS A 16 20.73 -1.63 3.23
C LYS A 16 22.09 -1.61 3.95
N ASP A 17 22.91 -2.64 3.79
CA ASP A 17 24.24 -2.63 4.40
C ASP A 17 25.07 -1.55 3.69
N THR A 18 25.14 -0.37 4.30
CA THR A 18 25.83 0.78 3.72
C THR A 18 27.35 0.55 3.68
N ARG A 19 27.88 -0.38 4.50
CA ARG A 19 29.30 -0.76 4.51
C ARG A 19 29.81 -1.25 3.15
N LYS A 20 28.92 -1.79 2.32
CA LYS A 20 29.23 -2.22 0.95
C LYS A 20 29.70 -1.06 0.06
N TYR A 21 29.16 0.15 0.25
CA TYR A 21 29.53 1.33 -0.56
C TYR A 21 30.75 2.05 0.01
N LEU A 22 31.11 1.79 1.27
CA LEU A 22 32.31 2.33 1.92
C LEU A 22 33.59 1.64 1.41
N ARG A 23 33.50 0.38 0.95
CA ARG A 23 34.66 -0.41 0.47
C ARG A 23 35.02 -0.17 -1.01
N GLY A 24 34.41 0.82 -1.66
CA GLY A 24 34.76 1.25 -3.02
C GLY A 24 34.63 0.17 -4.09
N LYS A 25 35.73 -0.12 -4.81
CA LYS A 25 35.77 -1.10 -5.92
C LYS A 25 35.58 -2.53 -5.44
N GLU A 26 36.17 -2.90 -4.31
CA GLU A 26 36.08 -4.27 -3.75
C GLU A 26 34.66 -4.62 -3.30
N GLY A 27 33.96 -3.66 -2.66
CA GLY A 27 32.57 -3.86 -2.26
C GLY A 27 31.64 -4.09 -3.46
N LYS A 28 31.90 -3.46 -4.60
CA LYS A 28 31.14 -3.67 -5.85
C LYS A 28 31.43 -5.03 -6.47
N THR A 29 32.70 -5.47 -6.53
CA THR A 29 33.04 -6.77 -7.11
C THR A 29 32.50 -7.93 -6.28
N GLU A 30 32.53 -7.84 -4.95
CA GLU A 30 31.90 -8.81 -4.05
C GLU A 30 30.39 -8.89 -4.26
N GLU A 31 29.71 -7.76 -4.45
CA GLU A 31 28.28 -7.75 -4.76
C GLU A 31 27.98 -8.39 -6.11
N ILE A 32 28.75 -8.07 -7.14
CA ILE A 32 28.58 -8.66 -8.47
C ILE A 32 28.76 -10.18 -8.38
N LYS A 33 29.80 -10.66 -7.70
CA LYS A 33 30.02 -12.09 -7.45
C LYS A 33 28.81 -12.71 -6.74
N LYS A 34 28.33 -12.09 -5.66
CA LYS A 34 27.17 -12.57 -4.90
C LYS A 34 25.89 -12.62 -5.76
N ALA A 35 25.66 -11.59 -6.59
CA ALA A 35 24.53 -11.52 -7.50
C ALA A 35 24.61 -12.59 -8.60
N LEU A 36 25.81 -12.82 -9.16
CA LEU A 36 26.06 -13.87 -10.16
C LEU A 36 25.84 -15.27 -9.56
N THR A 37 26.35 -15.53 -8.35
CA THR A 37 26.10 -16.80 -7.66
C THR A 37 24.62 -17.00 -7.37
N HIS A 38 23.92 -15.95 -6.93
CA HIS A 38 22.48 -16.01 -6.71
C HIS A 38 21.70 -16.30 -8.01
N ARG A 39 22.03 -15.62 -9.11
CA ARG A 39 21.44 -15.87 -10.43
C ARG A 39 21.67 -17.30 -10.90
N ALA A 40 22.90 -17.82 -10.75
CA ALA A 40 23.22 -19.20 -11.09
C ALA A 40 22.42 -20.19 -10.25
N ARG A 41 22.24 -19.92 -8.94
CA ARG A 41 21.42 -20.76 -8.05
C ARG A 41 19.94 -20.73 -8.45
N LEU A 42 19.38 -19.56 -8.79
CA LEU A 42 18.01 -19.46 -9.30
C LEU A 42 17.84 -20.24 -10.60
N ARG A 43 18.78 -20.11 -11.55
CA ARG A 43 18.76 -20.86 -12.82
C ARG A 43 18.79 -22.38 -12.58
N LYS A 44 19.66 -22.86 -11.69
CA LYS A 44 19.70 -24.29 -11.30
C LYS A 44 18.39 -24.76 -10.67
N ASN A 45 17.81 -23.96 -9.76
CA ASN A 45 16.55 -24.31 -9.12
C ASN A 45 15.38 -24.33 -10.12
N TYR A 46 15.38 -23.42 -11.09
CA TYR A 46 14.40 -23.37 -12.16
C TYR A 46 14.45 -24.63 -13.03
N PHE A 47 15.65 -25.03 -13.47
CA PHE A 47 15.80 -26.27 -14.25
C PHE A 47 15.37 -27.51 -13.45
N LYS A 48 15.69 -27.60 -12.15
CA LYS A 48 15.17 -28.68 -11.28
C LYS A 48 13.65 -28.68 -11.13
N LEU A 49 12.99 -27.53 -11.25
CA LEU A 49 11.53 -27.46 -11.25
C LEU A 49 10.96 -27.96 -12.57
N LEU A 50 11.54 -27.55 -13.71
CA LEU A 50 11.13 -28.06 -15.03
C LEU A 50 11.29 -29.58 -15.13
N GLU A 51 12.42 -30.14 -14.67
CA GLU A 51 12.66 -31.60 -14.61
C GLU A 51 11.58 -32.32 -13.79
N ARG A 52 11.14 -31.72 -12.67
CA ARG A 52 10.10 -32.29 -11.81
C ARG A 52 8.71 -32.19 -12.41
N GLU A 53 8.47 -31.19 -13.24
CA GLU A 53 7.20 -30.95 -13.93
C GLU A 53 7.13 -31.71 -15.28
N GLY A 54 8.19 -32.43 -15.66
CA GLY A 54 8.26 -33.21 -16.89
C GLY A 54 8.34 -32.36 -18.15
N LEU A 55 8.76 -31.10 -18.01
CA LEU A 55 8.92 -30.15 -19.12
C LEU A 55 10.35 -30.21 -19.64
N ASP A 56 10.51 -30.13 -20.97
CA ASP A 56 11.81 -30.20 -21.62
C ASP A 56 12.77 -29.12 -21.11
N VAL A 57 13.93 -29.55 -20.61
CA VAL A 57 15.03 -28.68 -20.23
C VAL A 57 15.89 -28.48 -21.47
N PRO A 58 16.18 -27.23 -21.90
CA PRO A 58 17.10 -27.02 -23.01
C PRO A 58 18.48 -27.56 -22.61
N ASP A 59 18.95 -28.54 -23.38
CA ASP A 59 20.23 -29.22 -23.15
C ASP A 59 21.39 -28.22 -23.22
N LYS A 60 22.39 -28.44 -22.37
CA LYS A 60 23.53 -27.53 -22.17
C LYS A 60 24.55 -27.56 -23.32
N GLU A 61 24.28 -28.33 -24.36
CA GLU A 61 25.16 -28.62 -25.48
C GLU A 61 24.58 -27.96 -26.75
N GLY A 62 24.48 -26.63 -26.77
CA GLY A 62 23.85 -25.92 -27.88
C GLY A 62 24.21 -24.43 -27.94
N GLU A 63 25.24 -24.13 -28.73
CA GLU A 63 25.49 -22.88 -29.47
C GLU A 63 26.17 -21.68 -28.78
N LYS A 64 27.44 -21.51 -29.17
CA LYS A 64 28.09 -20.22 -29.45
C LYS A 64 27.55 -19.71 -30.81
N LEU A 65 27.41 -18.38 -30.95
CA LEU A 65 26.88 -17.60 -32.10
C LEU A 65 25.33 -17.53 -32.07
N VAL A 66 24.64 -16.38 -32.18
CA VAL A 66 24.83 -15.21 -33.06
C VAL A 66 24.43 -13.92 -32.32
N GLY A 67 25.16 -12.83 -32.55
CA GLY A 67 24.77 -11.49 -32.11
C GLY A 67 23.63 -10.93 -32.96
N VAL A 68 22.64 -10.32 -32.30
CA VAL A 68 21.65 -9.46 -32.97
C VAL A 68 21.53 -8.18 -32.14
N GLU A 69 21.84 -7.07 -32.79
CA GLU A 69 21.68 -5.71 -32.31
C GLU A 69 20.20 -5.37 -32.10
N GLY A 70 19.96 -4.30 -31.35
CA GLY A 70 18.71 -4.07 -30.65
C GLY A 70 17.46 -3.94 -31.51
N GLU A 71 16.32 -4.25 -30.89
CA GLU A 71 15.07 -3.63 -31.29
C GLU A 71 14.07 -3.54 -30.13
N SER A 72 13.26 -2.50 -30.28
CA SER A 72 12.41 -1.80 -29.33
C SER A 72 11.60 -2.58 -28.30
N CYS A 73 11.49 -1.94 -27.13
CA CYS A 73 10.37 -2.02 -26.23
C CYS A 73 9.08 -1.52 -26.90
N GLN A 74 8.17 -2.44 -27.20
CA GLN A 74 6.74 -2.17 -27.34
C GLN A 74 6.00 -3.13 -26.41
N VAL A 75 5.56 -2.64 -25.26
CA VAL A 75 4.47 -3.29 -24.52
C VAL A 75 3.22 -2.53 -24.93
N GLY A 76 2.52 -3.10 -25.91
CA GLY A 76 1.20 -2.67 -26.32
C GLY A 76 0.23 -2.71 -25.14
N ASP A 77 -0.47 -1.59 -24.99
CA ASP A 77 -1.68 -1.44 -24.22
C ASP A 77 -2.80 -2.19 -24.97
N SER A 78 -3.05 -3.43 -24.55
CA SER A 78 -4.21 -4.19 -25.00
C SER A 78 -5.27 -4.12 -23.91
N GLY A 79 -6.06 -3.04 -23.96
CA GLY A 79 -7.37 -3.01 -23.32
C GLY A 79 -8.28 -4.00 -24.03
N ASP A 80 -8.38 -5.22 -23.49
CA ASP A 80 -9.42 -6.16 -23.86
C ASP A 80 -10.58 -6.03 -22.87
N ALA A 81 -11.60 -5.31 -23.31
CA ALA A 81 -12.91 -5.26 -22.68
C ALA A 81 -13.71 -6.47 -23.15
N THR A 82 -13.60 -7.58 -22.43
CA THR A 82 -14.51 -8.72 -22.57
C THR A 82 -15.42 -8.79 -21.34
N GLU A 83 -16.57 -8.13 -21.45
CA GLU A 83 -17.73 -8.42 -20.61
C GLU A 83 -18.29 -9.79 -21.00
N HIS A 84 -18.17 -10.79 -20.12
CA HIS A 84 -19.01 -11.97 -20.17
C HIS A 84 -19.44 -12.43 -18.77
N THR A 85 -20.76 -12.46 -18.62
CA THR A 85 -21.55 -12.96 -17.51
C THR A 85 -21.39 -14.47 -17.32
N ASN A 86 -20.89 -14.90 -16.15
CA ASN A 86 -21.37 -16.02 -15.31
C ASN A 86 -20.30 -16.30 -14.24
N SER A 87 -20.75 -16.38 -12.98
CA SER A 87 -19.97 -16.35 -11.73
C SER A 87 -18.92 -17.47 -11.57
N ALA A 88 -17.83 -17.42 -12.34
CA ALA A 88 -16.61 -18.15 -12.04
C ALA A 88 -15.84 -17.40 -10.95
N LYS A 89 -15.49 -18.09 -9.86
CA LYS A 89 -14.68 -17.52 -8.77
C LYS A 89 -13.39 -16.93 -9.34
N SER A 90 -12.99 -15.75 -8.84
CA SER A 90 -11.72 -15.16 -9.24
C SER A 90 -10.56 -16.12 -8.94
N GLU A 91 -9.52 -16.16 -9.78
CA GLU A 91 -8.36 -17.04 -9.55
C GLU A 91 -7.78 -16.88 -8.14
N ILE A 92 -7.82 -15.66 -7.60
CA ILE A 92 -7.37 -15.36 -6.23
C ILE A 92 -8.25 -16.03 -5.17
N GLU A 93 -9.56 -16.10 -5.37
CA GLU A 93 -10.48 -16.80 -4.46
C GLU A 93 -10.25 -18.31 -4.49
N ILE A 94 -10.02 -18.88 -5.68
CA ILE A 94 -9.65 -20.29 -5.83
C ILE A 94 -8.37 -20.57 -5.05
N ILE A 95 -7.34 -19.72 -5.21
CA ILE A 95 -6.07 -19.85 -4.48
C ILE A 95 -6.28 -19.71 -2.95
N LYS A 96 -7.14 -18.79 -2.50
CA LYS A 96 -7.47 -18.64 -1.07
C LYS A 96 -8.15 -19.87 -0.51
N ASP A 97 -9.05 -20.50 -1.26
CA ASP A 97 -9.75 -21.72 -0.84
C ASP A 97 -8.76 -22.91 -0.76
N LYS A 98 -7.84 -23.06 -1.72
CA LYS A 98 -6.73 -24.04 -1.64
C LYS A 98 -5.89 -23.88 -0.37
N ILE A 99 -5.58 -22.64 0.03
CA ILE A 99 -4.85 -22.36 1.29
C ILE A 99 -5.65 -22.80 2.51
N LYS A 100 -6.97 -22.53 2.54
CA LYS A 100 -7.83 -22.98 3.65
C LYS A 100 -7.87 -24.51 3.74
N ASN A 101 -7.91 -25.18 2.59
CA ASN A 101 -7.86 -26.63 2.48
C ASN A 101 -6.46 -27.22 2.73
N LYS A 102 -5.44 -26.36 2.97
CA LYS A 102 -4.02 -26.73 3.16
C LYS A 102 -3.40 -27.47 1.96
N GLU A 103 -3.92 -27.22 0.76
CA GLU A 103 -3.37 -27.73 -0.48
C GLU A 103 -2.03 -27.04 -0.82
N ALA A 104 -1.13 -27.77 -1.48
CA ALA A 104 0.15 -27.23 -1.89
C ALA A 104 -0.03 -26.29 -3.09
N LEU A 105 0.19 -24.98 -2.88
CA LEU A 105 0.14 -23.99 -3.97
C LEU A 105 1.28 -24.17 -4.97
N THR A 106 0.96 -23.99 -6.24
CA THR A 106 1.95 -23.90 -7.30
C THR A 106 2.79 -22.62 -7.17
N PHE A 107 3.90 -22.55 -7.90
CA PHE A 107 4.77 -21.39 -7.88
C PHE A 107 4.07 -20.13 -8.44
N GLN A 108 3.34 -20.29 -9.54
CA GLN A 108 2.59 -19.22 -10.19
C GLN A 108 1.51 -18.65 -9.25
N GLU A 109 0.73 -19.52 -8.61
CA GLU A 109 -0.28 -19.13 -7.62
C GLU A 109 0.33 -18.34 -6.45
N ARG A 110 1.52 -18.73 -5.98
CA ARG A 110 2.25 -18.00 -4.92
C ARG A 110 2.68 -16.59 -5.36
N ILE A 111 3.08 -16.43 -6.62
CA ILE A 111 3.43 -15.10 -7.17
C ILE A 111 2.18 -14.21 -7.22
N LEU A 112 1.08 -14.73 -7.75
CA LEU A 112 -0.20 -14.00 -7.86
C LEU A 112 -0.70 -13.57 -6.49
N LEU A 113 -0.70 -14.49 -5.51
CA LEU A 113 -1.10 -14.19 -4.15
C LEU A 113 -0.23 -13.10 -3.51
N LYS A 114 1.10 -13.14 -3.74
CA LYS A 114 2.03 -12.14 -3.24
C LYS A 114 1.81 -10.78 -3.89
N LYS A 115 1.47 -10.73 -5.18
CA LYS A 115 1.13 -9.50 -5.91
C LYS A 115 -0.15 -8.88 -5.34
N HIS A 116 -1.21 -9.67 -5.21
CA HIS A 116 -2.49 -9.24 -4.64
C HIS A 116 -2.35 -8.71 -3.20
N ARG A 117 -1.57 -9.39 -2.34
CA ARG A 117 -1.29 -8.89 -0.97
C ARG A 117 -0.62 -7.52 -0.98
N ARG A 118 0.31 -7.28 -1.90
CA ARG A 118 0.98 -5.97 -2.03
C ARG A 118 0.02 -4.88 -2.52
N GLU A 119 -0.90 -5.22 -3.42
CA GLU A 119 -1.90 -4.29 -3.96
C GLU A 119 -2.93 -3.90 -2.91
N THR A 120 -3.49 -4.89 -2.20
CA THR A 120 -4.40 -4.65 -1.06
C THR A 120 -3.73 -3.83 0.05
N ASP A 121 -2.48 -4.14 0.41
CA ASP A 121 -1.72 -3.33 1.38
C ASP A 121 -1.54 -1.87 0.92
N LYS A 122 -1.39 -1.63 -0.39
CA LYS A 122 -1.33 -0.27 -0.94
C LYS A 122 -2.69 0.41 -0.87
N GLN A 123 -3.77 -0.27 -1.24
CA GLN A 123 -5.14 0.26 -1.19
C GLN A 123 -5.53 0.64 0.24
N ILE A 124 -5.31 -0.25 1.21
CA ILE A 124 -5.56 0.01 2.63
C ILE A 124 -4.78 1.23 3.12
N LYS A 125 -3.53 1.41 2.68
CA LYS A 125 -2.74 2.61 3.03
C LYS A 125 -3.33 3.88 2.41
N MET A 126 -3.74 3.83 1.15
CA MET A 126 -4.36 4.96 0.46
C MET A 126 -5.69 5.34 1.10
N GLU A 127 -6.52 4.36 1.47
CA GLU A 127 -7.79 4.57 2.17
C GLU A 127 -7.57 5.23 3.53
N ARG A 128 -6.62 4.72 4.33
CA ARG A 128 -6.25 5.36 5.61
C ARG A 128 -5.80 6.80 5.46
N ILE A 129 -5.13 7.15 4.34
CA ILE A 129 -4.74 8.53 4.05
C ILE A 129 -5.98 9.36 3.71
N ARG A 130 -6.88 8.85 2.87
CA ARG A 130 -8.14 9.52 2.51
C ARG A 130 -9.01 9.81 3.74
N GLU A 131 -9.22 8.81 4.60
CA GLU A 131 -9.97 8.96 5.86
C GLU A 131 -9.35 10.04 6.78
N LYS A 132 -8.02 10.08 6.90
CA LYS A 132 -7.33 11.13 7.66
C LYS A 132 -7.57 12.51 7.08
N LEU A 133 -7.55 12.66 5.76
CA LEU A 133 -7.85 13.94 5.12
C LEU A 133 -9.30 14.36 5.34
N GLU A 134 -10.25 13.43 5.25
CA GLU A 134 -11.67 13.72 5.50
C GLU A 134 -11.93 14.11 6.96
N THR A 135 -11.35 13.40 7.91
CA THR A 135 -11.49 13.75 9.34
C THR A 135 -10.86 15.11 9.65
N MET A 136 -9.71 15.44 9.04
CA MET A 136 -9.11 16.77 9.12
C MET A 136 -10.03 17.84 8.52
N ARG A 137 -10.65 17.57 7.37
CA ARG A 137 -11.59 18.49 6.72
C ARG A 137 -12.83 18.73 7.58
N LYS A 138 -13.46 17.67 8.12
CA LYS A 138 -14.61 17.77 9.03
C LYS A 138 -14.28 18.60 10.28
N LYS A 139 -13.14 18.32 10.93
CA LYS A 139 -12.66 19.08 12.09
C LYS A 139 -12.40 20.55 11.77
N LYS A 140 -11.91 20.85 10.56
CA LYS A 140 -11.70 22.23 10.10
C LYS A 140 -13.04 22.96 9.94
N MET A 141 -14.01 22.36 9.24
CA MET A 141 -15.36 22.90 9.10
C MET A 141 -16.04 23.14 10.45
N GLU A 142 -15.91 22.21 11.40
CA GLU A 142 -16.46 22.38 12.75
C GLU A 142 -15.83 23.54 13.51
N ARG A 143 -14.51 23.74 13.36
CA ARG A 143 -13.81 24.87 13.97
C ARG A 143 -14.25 26.19 13.35
N GLU A 144 -14.34 26.24 12.02
CA GLU A 144 -14.81 27.42 11.28
C GLU A 144 -16.21 27.82 11.74
N HIS A 145 -17.14 26.87 11.79
CA HIS A 145 -18.49 27.14 12.27
C HIS A 145 -18.55 27.54 13.76
N LYS A 146 -17.68 26.98 14.61
CA LYS A 146 -17.54 27.45 16.00
C LYS A 146 -16.98 28.86 16.07
N THR A 147 -15.99 29.19 15.25
CA THR A 147 -15.41 30.54 15.21
C THR A 147 -16.41 31.55 14.66
N GLU A 148 -17.17 31.21 13.62
CA GLU A 148 -18.26 32.04 13.09
C GLU A 148 -19.33 32.27 14.14
N ARG A 149 -19.77 31.22 14.85
CA ARG A 149 -20.70 31.35 15.97
C ARG A 149 -20.16 32.31 17.03
N ILE A 150 -18.91 32.15 17.45
CA ILE A 150 -18.30 33.04 18.45
C ILE A 150 -18.21 34.47 17.92
N GLN A 151 -17.71 34.68 16.70
CA GLN A 151 -17.60 35.99 16.06
C GLN A 151 -18.95 36.69 15.94
N ASN A 152 -19.99 35.97 15.51
CA ASN A 152 -21.35 36.49 15.41
C ASN A 152 -21.95 36.84 16.79
N THR A 153 -21.48 36.18 17.86
CA THR A 153 -21.89 36.46 19.24
C THR A 153 -20.98 37.44 19.99
N MET A 154 -19.95 38.03 19.37
CA MET A 154 -18.97 38.91 20.04
C MET A 154 -18.87 40.27 19.34
N THR A 155 -18.65 41.34 20.11
CA THR A 155 -18.38 42.70 19.62
C THR A 155 -16.94 42.83 19.13
N ARG A 156 -16.64 43.92 18.44
CA ARG A 156 -15.28 44.30 17.99
C ARG A 156 -14.23 44.35 19.12
N LYS A 157 -14.64 44.50 20.39
CA LYS A 157 -13.76 44.52 21.58
C LYS A 157 -13.70 43.17 22.31
N GLY A 158 -14.30 42.10 21.78
CA GLY A 158 -14.29 40.76 22.39
C GLY A 158 -15.28 40.55 23.54
N GLN A 159 -16.14 41.53 23.82
CA GLN A 159 -17.27 41.35 24.73
C GLN A 159 -18.40 40.61 24.00
N PRO A 160 -19.18 39.74 24.67
CA PRO A 160 -20.35 39.14 24.05
C PRO A 160 -21.27 40.24 23.48
N LEU A 161 -21.54 40.14 22.19
CA LEU A 161 -22.53 40.95 21.50
C LEU A 161 -23.85 40.71 22.23
N MET A 162 -24.45 41.79 22.75
CA MET A 162 -25.73 41.77 23.48
C MET A 162 -26.91 41.48 22.54
N GLY A 163 -26.81 40.48 21.66
CA GLY A 163 -27.75 40.19 20.59
C GLY A 163 -29.05 39.52 21.07
N PRO A 164 -29.04 38.27 21.57
CA PRO A 164 -30.28 37.52 21.76
C PRO A 164 -31.14 38.03 22.92
N ARG A 165 -30.50 38.44 24.02
CA ARG A 165 -31.19 38.76 25.27
C ARG A 165 -31.86 40.13 25.23
N ILE A 166 -31.25 41.11 24.55
CA ILE A 166 -31.87 42.43 24.36
C ILE A 166 -32.99 42.34 23.33
N ASN A 167 -32.81 41.68 22.20
CA ASN A 167 -33.89 41.57 21.19
C ASN A 167 -35.12 40.85 21.76
N ASN A 168 -34.93 39.74 22.48
CA ASN A 168 -36.03 39.09 23.19
C ASN A 168 -36.70 40.00 24.23
N LEU A 169 -35.94 40.86 24.90
CA LEU A 169 -36.48 41.84 25.86
C LEU A 169 -37.26 42.95 25.14
N LEU A 170 -36.73 43.47 24.03
CA LEU A 170 -37.37 44.49 23.20
C LEU A 170 -38.64 43.96 22.52
N ASP A 171 -38.62 42.72 22.05
CA ASP A 171 -39.78 42.05 21.45
C ASP A 171 -40.87 41.79 22.50
N LYS A 172 -40.50 41.38 23.72
CA LYS A 172 -41.44 41.31 24.86
C LYS A 172 -42.06 42.67 25.16
N ILE A 173 -41.25 43.73 25.27
CA ILE A 173 -41.74 45.09 25.50
C ILE A 173 -42.69 45.54 24.36
N ARG A 174 -42.39 45.20 23.11
CA ARG A 174 -43.27 45.51 21.96
C ARG A 174 -44.58 44.73 21.99
N GLN A 175 -44.57 43.46 22.39
CA GLN A 175 -45.78 42.66 22.55
C GLN A 175 -46.65 43.18 23.69
N ASP A 176 -46.06 43.53 24.83
CA ASP A 176 -46.77 44.12 25.97
C ASP A 176 -47.43 45.46 25.59
N LYS A 177 -46.73 46.31 24.80
CA LYS A 177 -47.29 47.57 24.28
C LYS A 177 -48.37 47.41 23.22
N LYS A 178 -48.43 46.29 22.50
CA LYS A 178 -49.49 45.99 21.52
C LYS A 178 -50.72 45.35 22.17
N SER A 179 -50.59 44.85 23.39
CA SER A 179 -51.64 44.15 24.13
C SER A 179 -52.40 45.09 25.09
N GLN A 180 -52.02 46.37 25.14
CA GLN A 180 -52.77 47.48 25.72
C GLN A 180 -53.45 48.28 24.61
#